data_AF-A0AA38CNP4-F1
#
_entry.id   AF-A0AA38CNP4-F1
#
_cell.length_a   1.000
_cell.length_b   1.000
_cell.length_c   1.000
_cell.angle_alpha   90.00
_cell.angle_beta   90.00
_cell.angle_gamma   90.00
#
_symmetry.space_group_name_H-M   'P 1'
#
loop_
_entity.id
_entity.type
_entity.pdbx_description
1 polymer ?
#
loop_
_entity_poly.entity_id
_entity_poly.type
_entity_poly.pdbx_seq_one_letter_code
_entity_poly.pdbx_strand_id
1 'polypeptide(L)'
;MQAAAAALVLLSPFTPMIFMGEEWAATSPFQFFTDHPEPELGEAVSRGRASEFGTHGWDEDVVVPDPQDRETFLRSRLRWDEVDEPEHARMLAWHRDLIALRRTQPALQTHRRDHVSVEVGTDAEGGDAWVALHRRDAGAVGPGVTTVVNLRETGTTVPIRSVASLLEWDGGGRTVRTPDEVVLPPRSVVVLSTAS
;
A
#
# COMPACT_ATOMS: atom_id res chain seq x y z
N MET A 1 -7.17 2.98 1.31
CA MET A 1 -6.17 2.21 2.09
C MET A 1 -4.98 1.76 1.24
N GLN A 2 -5.14 1.37 -0.03
CA GLN A 2 -4.02 0.93 -0.88
C GLN A 2 -2.88 1.97 -1.02
N ALA A 3 -3.19 3.24 -1.26
CA ALA A 3 -2.17 4.30 -1.35
C ALA A 3 -1.30 4.41 -0.08
N ALA A 4 -1.90 4.18 1.09
CA ALA A 4 -1.20 4.14 2.37
C ALA A 4 -0.29 2.92 2.49
N ALA A 5 -0.78 1.74 2.11
CA ALA A 5 0.04 0.53 2.07
C ALA A 5 1.25 0.71 1.13
N ALA A 6 1.02 1.23 -0.08
CA ALA A 6 2.08 1.54 -1.04
C ALA A 6 3.13 2.49 -0.46
N ALA A 7 2.70 3.58 0.19
CA ALA A 7 3.63 4.53 0.83
C ALA A 7 4.43 3.90 1.97
N LEU A 8 3.77 3.17 2.87
CA LEU A 8 4.44 2.52 4.00
C LEU A 8 5.43 1.46 3.52
N VAL A 9 5.07 0.63 2.53
CA VAL A 9 5.94 -0.42 1.98
C VAL A 9 7.12 0.21 1.21
N LEU A 10 6.85 1.10 0.25
CA LEU A 10 7.87 1.70 -0.61
C LEU A 10 8.78 2.68 0.13
N LEU A 11 8.32 3.31 1.22
CA LEU A 11 9.13 4.23 2.02
C LEU A 11 9.63 3.59 3.34
N SER A 12 9.45 2.29 3.53
CA SER A 12 10.08 1.52 4.63
C SER A 12 11.60 1.34 4.43
N PRO A 13 12.39 0.99 5.46
CA PRO A 13 13.81 0.70 5.27
C PRO A 13 14.07 -0.63 4.53
N PHE A 14 13.06 -1.47 4.37
CA PHE A 14 13.17 -2.81 3.79
C PHE A 14 13.22 -2.77 2.26
N THR A 15 13.57 -3.90 1.65
CA THR A 15 13.46 -4.09 0.20
C THR A 15 11.99 -4.34 -0.15
N PRO A 16 11.31 -3.39 -0.83
CA PRO A 16 9.91 -3.59 -1.19
C PRO A 16 9.78 -4.59 -2.34
N MET A 17 8.68 -5.35 -2.33
CA MET A 17 8.22 -6.18 -3.43
C MET A 17 6.80 -5.73 -3.77
N ILE A 18 6.53 -5.50 -5.04
CA ILE A 18 5.19 -5.18 -5.56
C ILE A 18 4.72 -6.34 -6.43
N PHE A 19 3.43 -6.65 -6.37
CA PHE A 19 2.83 -7.62 -7.29
C PHE A 19 2.47 -6.94 -8.62
N MET A 20 2.48 -7.70 -9.72
CA MET A 20 2.16 -7.14 -11.03
C MET A 20 0.73 -6.56 -11.06
N GLY A 21 0.58 -5.29 -11.45
CA GLY A 21 -0.70 -4.59 -11.48
C GLY A 21 -1.07 -3.91 -10.16
N GLU A 22 -0.35 -4.15 -9.06
CA GLU A 22 -0.57 -3.46 -7.79
C GLU A 22 -0.36 -1.94 -7.95
N GLU A 23 0.59 -1.54 -8.80
CA GLU A 23 1.00 -0.15 -8.98
C GLU A 23 -0.07 0.72 -9.64
N TRP A 24 -1.01 0.14 -10.37
CA TRP A 24 -2.18 0.86 -10.91
C TRP A 24 -3.49 0.39 -10.31
N ALA A 25 -3.48 -0.41 -9.23
CA ALA A 25 -4.68 -1.01 -8.65
C ALA A 25 -5.49 -1.85 -9.64
N ALA A 26 -4.83 -2.80 -10.31
CA ALA A 26 -5.44 -3.66 -11.31
C ALA A 26 -6.73 -4.33 -10.82
N THR A 27 -7.76 -4.37 -11.66
CA THR A 27 -9.05 -4.99 -11.30
C THR A 27 -9.08 -6.49 -11.50
N SER A 28 -8.14 -7.02 -12.30
CA SER A 28 -8.02 -8.46 -12.55
C SER A 28 -7.58 -9.22 -11.29
N PRO A 29 -8.30 -10.26 -10.84
CA PRO A 29 -7.85 -11.09 -9.73
C PRO A 29 -6.62 -11.91 -10.13
N PHE A 30 -5.79 -12.33 -9.19
CA PHE A 30 -4.77 -13.35 -9.45
C PHE A 30 -5.18 -14.69 -8.81
N GLN A 31 -5.75 -15.57 -9.63
CA GLN A 31 -6.31 -16.85 -9.18
C GLN A 31 -5.25 -17.95 -9.24
N PHE A 32 -5.44 -19.02 -8.47
CA PHE A 32 -4.63 -20.23 -8.65
C PHE A 32 -5.16 -21.01 -9.86
N PHE A 33 -4.31 -21.25 -10.86
CA PHE A 33 -4.65 -21.99 -12.08
C PHE A 33 -3.54 -22.98 -12.44
N THR A 34 -3.93 -24.04 -13.16
CA THR A 34 -3.12 -25.18 -13.56
C THR A 34 -3.59 -25.68 -14.93
N ASP A 35 -2.75 -26.45 -15.63
CA ASP A 35 -3.08 -27.04 -16.95
C ASP A 35 -2.51 -28.47 -16.98
N HIS A 36 -3.14 -29.39 -16.23
CA HIS A 36 -2.65 -30.76 -16.11
C HIS A 36 -3.27 -31.62 -17.21
N PRO A 37 -2.47 -32.22 -18.10
CA PRO A 37 -3.00 -33.02 -19.19
C PRO A 37 -3.61 -34.35 -18.70
N GLU A 38 -3.18 -34.87 -17.55
CA GLU A 38 -3.76 -36.06 -16.93
C GLU A 38 -5.06 -35.73 -16.17
N PRO A 39 -6.23 -36.25 -16.59
CA PRO A 39 -7.51 -35.89 -15.98
C PRO A 39 -7.58 -36.21 -14.48
N GLU A 40 -7.02 -37.33 -14.05
CA GLU A 40 -7.01 -37.75 -12.64
C GLU A 40 -6.25 -36.76 -11.74
N LEU A 41 -5.15 -36.19 -12.27
CA LEU A 41 -4.35 -35.19 -11.57
C LEU A 41 -5.08 -33.84 -11.53
N GLY A 42 -5.67 -33.42 -12.66
CA GLY A 42 -6.47 -32.19 -12.74
C GLY A 42 -7.67 -32.21 -11.78
N GLU A 43 -8.41 -33.32 -11.75
CA GLU A 43 -9.51 -33.50 -10.80
C GLU A 43 -9.03 -33.52 -9.33
N ALA A 44 -7.91 -34.17 -9.06
CA ALA A 44 -7.35 -34.21 -7.71
C ALA A 44 -6.97 -32.80 -7.21
N VAL A 45 -6.35 -31.98 -8.06
CA VAL A 45 -6.02 -30.58 -7.76
C VAL A 45 -7.29 -29.76 -7.51
N SER A 46 -8.31 -29.92 -8.36
CA SER A 46 -9.57 -29.18 -8.24
C SER A 46 -10.32 -29.50 -6.95
N ARG A 47 -10.43 -30.80 -6.62
CA ARG A 47 -11.02 -31.26 -5.35
C ARG A 47 -10.19 -30.81 -4.14
N GLY A 48 -8.86 -30.90 -4.23
CA GLY A 48 -7.96 -30.45 -3.18
C GLY A 48 -8.15 -28.96 -2.88
N ARG A 49 -8.19 -28.12 -3.93
CA ARG A 49 -8.42 -26.68 -3.81
C ARG A 49 -9.78 -26.37 -3.20
N ALA A 50 -10.85 -27.01 -3.66
CA ALA A 50 -12.18 -26.80 -3.06
C ALA A 50 -12.21 -27.18 -1.57
N SER A 51 -11.56 -28.29 -1.20
CA SER A 51 -11.51 -28.76 0.19
C SER A 51 -10.69 -27.86 1.10
N GLU A 52 -9.57 -27.29 0.63
CA GLU A 52 -8.78 -26.32 1.40
C GLU A 52 -9.64 -25.10 1.76
N PHE A 53 -10.43 -24.58 0.83
CA PHE A 53 -11.23 -23.36 1.04
C PHE A 53 -12.37 -23.56 2.03
N GLY A 54 -12.99 -24.75 2.06
CA GLY A 54 -14.01 -25.10 3.06
C GLY A 54 -13.51 -25.10 4.51
N THR A 55 -12.19 -25.15 4.73
CA THR A 55 -11.60 -25.12 6.09
C THR A 55 -11.18 -23.73 6.57
N HIS A 56 -11.17 -22.73 5.69
CA HIS A 56 -10.66 -21.38 6.00
C HIS A 56 -11.77 -20.39 6.45
N GLY A 57 -12.98 -20.87 6.75
CA GLY A 57 -14.06 -20.05 7.34
C GLY A 57 -14.61 -18.97 6.40
N TRP A 58 -14.49 -19.16 5.08
CA TRP A 58 -15.13 -18.31 4.09
C TRP A 58 -16.63 -18.61 4.05
N ASP A 59 -17.46 -17.60 3.77
CA ASP A 59 -18.91 -17.75 3.65
C ASP A 59 -19.27 -18.92 2.70
N GLU A 60 -20.32 -19.67 3.03
CA GLU A 60 -20.77 -20.86 2.27
C GLU A 60 -21.08 -20.54 0.78
N ASP A 61 -21.26 -19.25 0.45
CA ASP A 61 -21.55 -18.75 -0.89
C ASP A 61 -20.29 -18.46 -1.76
N VAL A 62 -19.07 -18.65 -1.24
CA VAL A 62 -17.84 -18.40 -2.01
C VAL A 62 -17.59 -19.55 -3.00
N VAL A 63 -17.93 -19.32 -4.26
CA VAL A 63 -17.59 -20.22 -5.37
C VAL A 63 -16.09 -20.15 -5.65
N VAL A 64 -15.36 -21.21 -5.28
CA VAL A 64 -13.93 -21.36 -5.58
C VAL A 64 -13.74 -21.59 -7.08
N PRO A 65 -12.99 -20.75 -7.81
CA PRO A 65 -12.71 -20.98 -9.23
C PRO A 65 -11.98 -22.31 -9.44
N ASP A 66 -12.42 -23.10 -10.41
CA ASP A 66 -11.75 -24.34 -10.79
C ASP A 66 -10.36 -24.01 -11.36
N PRO A 67 -9.26 -24.52 -10.76
CA PRO A 67 -7.91 -24.24 -11.23
C PRO A 67 -7.60 -24.86 -12.60
N GLN A 68 -8.33 -25.87 -13.09
CA GLN A 68 -8.15 -26.46 -14.43
C GLN A 68 -9.01 -25.75 -15.50
N ASP A 69 -9.97 -24.91 -15.10
CA ASP A 69 -10.74 -24.12 -16.05
C ASP A 69 -9.86 -23.03 -16.67
N ARG A 70 -9.79 -23.03 -18.01
CA ARG A 70 -9.08 -22.02 -18.79
C ARG A 70 -9.51 -20.60 -18.45
N GLU A 71 -10.78 -20.38 -18.12
CA GLU A 71 -11.28 -19.06 -17.74
C GLU A 71 -10.65 -18.54 -16.44
N THR A 72 -10.22 -19.41 -15.52
CA THR A 72 -9.48 -19.03 -14.29
C THR A 72 -8.14 -18.38 -14.63
N PHE A 73 -7.43 -18.92 -15.62
CA PHE A 73 -6.23 -18.28 -16.16
C PHE A 73 -6.55 -16.97 -16.89
N LEU A 74 -7.56 -16.97 -17.77
CA LEU A 74 -7.88 -15.80 -18.59
C LEU A 74 -8.32 -14.60 -17.74
N ARG A 75 -9.13 -14.82 -16.69
CA ARG A 75 -9.50 -13.78 -15.71
C ARG A 75 -8.31 -13.26 -14.90
N SER A 76 -7.22 -14.03 -14.83
CA SER A 76 -5.99 -13.63 -14.13
C SER A 76 -4.99 -12.85 -15.00
N ARG A 77 -5.35 -12.56 -16.25
CA ARG A 77 -4.55 -11.70 -17.12
C ARG A 77 -4.82 -10.23 -16.84
N LEU A 78 -3.74 -9.47 -16.73
CA LEU A 78 -3.79 -8.02 -16.55
C LEU A 78 -4.50 -7.35 -17.74
N ARG A 79 -5.42 -6.45 -17.41
CA ARG A 79 -6.17 -5.61 -18.35
C ARG A 79 -5.43 -4.30 -18.57
N TRP A 80 -4.48 -4.29 -19.51
CA TRP A 80 -3.63 -3.13 -19.76
C TRP A 80 -4.38 -1.87 -20.22
N ASP A 81 -5.57 -2.03 -20.79
CA ASP A 81 -6.47 -0.95 -21.17
C ASP A 81 -6.95 -0.11 -19.98
N GLU A 82 -6.99 -0.68 -18.77
CA GLU A 82 -7.46 0.02 -17.58
C GLU A 82 -6.43 1.01 -17.01
N VAL A 83 -5.14 0.87 -17.39
CA VAL A 83 -4.02 1.65 -16.81
C VAL A 83 -4.20 3.16 -16.98
N ASP A 84 -4.79 3.59 -18.09
CA ASP A 84 -5.01 4.99 -18.43
C ASP A 84 -6.33 5.55 -17.87
N GLU A 85 -7.17 4.72 -17.25
CA GLU A 85 -8.38 5.20 -16.58
C GLU A 85 -8.01 6.06 -15.35
N PRO A 86 -8.82 7.07 -14.99
CA PRO A 86 -8.40 8.10 -14.04
C PRO A 86 -7.89 7.60 -12.68
N GLU A 87 -8.56 6.60 -12.08
CA GLU A 87 -8.16 6.06 -10.78
C GLU A 87 -6.89 5.21 -10.85
N HIS A 88 -6.77 4.39 -11.90
CA HIS A 88 -5.59 3.56 -12.16
C HIS A 88 -4.36 4.41 -12.49
N ALA A 89 -4.51 5.39 -13.37
CA ALA A 89 -3.47 6.35 -13.73
C ALA A 89 -3.00 7.15 -12.50
N ARG A 90 -3.92 7.55 -11.62
CA ARG A 90 -3.60 8.23 -10.36
C ARG A 90 -2.78 7.34 -9.43
N MET A 91 -3.15 6.08 -9.26
CA MET A 91 -2.39 5.13 -8.44
C MET A 91 -1.00 4.86 -9.03
N LEU A 92 -0.90 4.77 -10.36
CA LEU A 92 0.38 4.58 -11.05
C LEU A 92 1.31 5.78 -10.88
N ALA A 93 0.77 7.00 -10.99
CA ALA A 93 1.51 8.23 -10.69
C ALA A 93 2.01 8.22 -9.23
N TRP A 94 1.15 7.86 -8.28
CA TRP A 94 1.52 7.72 -6.87
C TRP A 94 2.70 6.76 -6.65
N HIS A 95 2.67 5.57 -7.24
CA HIS A 95 3.78 4.62 -7.15
C HIS A 95 5.08 5.17 -7.76
N ARG A 96 4.99 5.80 -8.93
CA ARG A 96 6.14 6.42 -9.61
C ARG A 96 6.77 7.51 -8.74
N ASP A 97 5.96 8.37 -8.14
CA ASP A 97 6.41 9.46 -7.29
C ASP A 97 7.03 8.93 -5.99
N LEU A 98 6.46 7.90 -5.36
CA LEU A 98 7.04 7.24 -4.20
C LEU A 98 8.40 6.61 -4.51
N ILE A 99 8.53 5.91 -5.65
CA ILE A 99 9.80 5.32 -6.09
C ILE A 99 10.83 6.42 -6.39
N ALA A 100 10.43 7.50 -7.06
CA ALA A 100 11.29 8.64 -7.32
C ALA A 100 11.76 9.30 -6.01
N LEU A 101 10.86 9.44 -5.03
CA LEU A 101 11.18 9.99 -3.72
C LEU A 101 12.16 9.08 -2.96
N ARG A 102 11.91 7.77 -2.91
CA ARG A 102 12.84 6.78 -2.32
C ARG A 102 14.23 6.87 -2.95
N ARG A 103 14.31 7.08 -4.26
CA ARG A 103 15.57 7.19 -5.00
C ARG A 103 16.30 8.51 -4.78
N THR A 104 15.62 9.60 -4.43
CA THR A 104 16.21 10.94 -4.39
C THR A 104 16.43 11.47 -2.98
N GLN A 105 15.71 10.98 -1.98
CA GLN A 105 15.84 11.43 -0.59
C GLN A 105 16.88 10.58 0.18
N PRO A 106 17.99 11.16 0.66
CA PRO A 106 19.02 10.41 1.38
C PRO A 106 18.49 9.62 2.59
N ALA A 107 17.58 10.23 3.37
CA ALA A 107 16.94 9.58 4.52
C ALA A 107 16.14 8.32 4.16
N LEU A 108 15.71 8.17 2.91
CA LEU A 108 14.97 6.99 2.43
C LEU A 108 15.87 5.89 1.85
N GLN A 109 17.11 6.22 1.50
CA GLN A 109 18.08 5.29 0.91
C GLN A 109 18.80 4.40 1.95
N THR A 110 18.77 4.77 3.23
CA THR A 110 19.38 3.96 4.29
C THR A 110 18.53 2.74 4.67
N HIS A 111 19.15 1.57 4.73
CA HIS A 111 18.49 0.33 5.17
C HIS A 111 18.62 0.07 6.68
N ARG A 112 19.18 1.04 7.42
CA ARG A 112 19.39 0.95 8.86
C ARG A 112 18.06 1.03 9.60
N ARG A 113 17.80 0.07 10.49
CA ARG A 113 16.56 0.01 11.27
C ARG A 113 16.57 0.94 12.48
N ASP A 114 17.73 1.21 13.05
CA ASP A 114 17.94 2.14 14.16
C ASP A 114 17.73 3.62 13.76
N HIS A 115 17.55 3.85 12.46
CA HIS A 115 17.29 5.12 11.81
C HIS A 115 15.79 5.31 11.48
N VAL A 116 14.95 4.38 11.95
CA VAL A 116 13.52 4.34 11.70
C VAL A 116 12.76 4.30 13.02
N SER A 117 11.79 5.17 13.17
CA SER A 117 10.82 5.12 14.26
C SER A 117 9.41 5.18 13.71
N VAL A 118 8.47 4.60 14.46
CA VAL A 118 7.04 4.64 14.14
C VAL A 118 6.32 5.24 15.34
N GLU A 119 5.48 6.23 15.07
CA GLU A 119 4.55 6.78 16.05
C GLU A 119 3.12 6.41 15.61
N VAL A 120 2.29 6.02 16.57
CA VAL A 120 0.88 5.71 16.35
C VAL A 120 0.08 6.58 17.28
N GLY A 121 -0.83 7.38 16.72
CA GLY A 121 -1.79 8.13 17.50
C GLY A 121 -3.09 7.34 17.64
N THR A 122 -3.61 7.25 18.85
CA THR A 122 -4.90 6.66 19.14
C THR A 122 -5.98 7.73 19.30
N ASP A 123 -7.24 7.38 19.06
CA ASP A 123 -8.37 8.23 19.41
C ASP A 123 -8.77 8.10 20.89
N ALA A 124 -9.85 8.78 21.27
CA ALA A 124 -10.36 8.79 22.64
C ALA A 124 -10.87 7.42 23.13
N GLU A 125 -11.19 6.51 22.20
CA GLU A 125 -11.65 5.15 22.47
C GLU A 125 -10.50 4.14 22.44
N GLY A 126 -9.28 4.60 22.14
CA GLY A 126 -8.07 3.78 22.08
C GLY A 126 -7.86 3.08 20.73
N GLY A 127 -8.62 3.43 19.68
CA GLY A 127 -8.42 2.92 18.33
C GLY A 127 -7.32 3.67 17.57
N ASP A 128 -6.56 2.97 16.73
CA ASP A 128 -5.50 3.58 15.90
C ASP A 128 -6.11 4.62 14.95
N ALA A 129 -5.72 5.89 15.12
CA ALA A 129 -6.20 7.01 14.32
C ALA A 129 -5.26 7.33 13.15
N TRP A 130 -3.95 7.33 13.41
CA TRP A 130 -2.94 7.64 12.42
C TRP A 130 -1.62 6.95 12.74
N VAL A 131 -0.81 6.77 11.70
CA VAL A 131 0.55 6.19 11.79
C VAL A 131 1.52 7.15 11.15
N ALA A 132 2.66 7.40 11.80
CA ALA A 132 3.77 8.17 11.27
C ALA A 132 5.03 7.31 11.22
N LEU A 133 5.55 7.09 10.01
CA LEU A 133 6.84 6.44 9.77
C LEU A 133 7.92 7.50 9.58
N HIS A 134 8.83 7.59 10.55
CA HIS A 134 9.97 8.49 10.49
C HIS A 134 11.20 7.77 9.94
N ARG A 135 11.83 8.38 8.95
CA ARG A 135 13.09 7.95 8.35
C ARG A 135 14.08 9.09 8.54
N ARG A 136 15.13 8.86 9.35
CA ARG A 136 16.21 9.82 9.58
C ARG A 136 17.53 9.14 9.26
N ASP A 137 18.52 9.89 8.81
CA ASP A 137 19.89 9.36 8.77
C ASP A 137 20.75 10.14 9.75
N ALA A 138 21.05 9.52 10.90
CA ALA A 138 21.83 10.15 11.97
C ALA A 138 23.25 10.55 11.54
N GLY A 139 23.76 9.99 10.44
CA GLY A 139 25.05 10.34 9.85
C GLY A 139 24.98 11.31 8.66
N ALA A 140 23.79 11.60 8.13
CA ALA A 140 23.64 12.49 6.98
C ALA A 140 23.30 13.92 7.39
N VAL A 141 23.90 14.88 6.69
CA VAL A 141 23.50 16.29 6.77
C VAL A 141 22.24 16.47 5.91
N GLY A 142 21.07 16.60 6.54
CA GLY A 142 19.83 16.84 5.82
C GLY A 142 18.56 16.59 6.64
N PRO A 143 17.40 17.02 6.12
CA PRO A 143 16.13 16.80 6.79
C PRO A 143 15.76 15.31 6.79
N GLY A 144 15.05 14.87 7.82
CA GLY A 144 14.37 13.58 7.83
C GLY A 144 13.18 13.56 6.88
N VAL A 145 12.64 12.37 6.65
CA VAL A 145 11.38 12.16 5.93
C VAL A 145 10.39 11.48 6.88
N THR A 146 9.18 12.00 6.95
CA THR A 146 8.10 11.40 7.75
C THR A 146 6.88 11.14 6.87
N THR A 147 6.46 9.88 6.79
CA THR A 147 5.23 9.48 6.09
C THR A 147 4.11 9.37 7.10
N VAL A 148 3.06 10.16 6.96
CA VAL A 148 1.91 10.18 7.87
C VAL A 148 0.68 9.66 7.14
N VAL A 149 0.00 8.70 7.76
CA VAL A 149 -1.20 8.05 7.23
C VAL A 149 -2.35 8.30 8.19
N ASN A 150 -3.45 8.86 7.70
CA ASN A 150 -4.71 8.88 8.42
C ASN A 150 -5.49 7.59 8.12
N LEU A 151 -5.74 6.78 9.15
CA LEU A 151 -6.45 5.51 9.00
C LEU A 151 -7.97 5.68 9.11
N ARG A 152 -8.44 6.83 9.61
CA ARG A 152 -9.85 7.09 9.89
C ARG A 152 -10.64 7.49 8.64
N GLU A 153 -11.95 7.38 8.79
CA GLU A 153 -12.96 7.89 7.85
C GLU A 153 -13.31 9.36 8.11
N THR A 154 -12.69 9.95 9.12
CA THR A 154 -12.77 11.37 9.46
C THR A 154 -11.40 12.03 9.34
N GLY A 155 -11.38 13.35 9.24
CA GLY A 155 -10.12 14.10 9.28
C GLY A 155 -9.43 13.96 10.64
N THR A 156 -8.10 14.07 10.65
CA THR A 156 -7.31 13.99 11.88
C THR A 156 -6.19 15.03 11.89
N THR A 157 -5.84 15.49 13.08
CA THR A 157 -4.70 16.40 13.29
C THR A 157 -3.56 15.60 13.90
N VAL A 158 -2.39 15.70 13.28
CA VAL A 158 -1.19 14.96 13.68
C VAL A 158 -0.11 15.97 14.08
N PRO A 159 0.44 15.89 15.31
CA PRO A 159 1.39 16.88 15.85
C PRO A 159 2.81 16.67 15.32
N ILE A 160 2.98 16.69 14.00
CA ILE A 160 4.28 16.52 13.32
C ILE A 160 4.77 17.84 12.77
N ARG A 161 5.87 18.31 13.35
CA ARG A 161 6.67 19.41 12.82
C ARG A 161 7.29 19.05 11.48
N SER A 162 7.07 19.89 10.49
CA SER A 162 7.54 19.66 9.13
C SER A 162 7.99 20.95 8.46
N VAL A 163 8.99 20.85 7.59
CA VAL A 163 9.50 21.99 6.80
C VAL A 163 8.79 22.10 5.45
N ALA A 164 8.49 20.98 4.81
CA ALA A 164 7.80 20.94 3.52
C ALA A 164 6.95 19.68 3.37
N SER A 165 5.92 19.77 2.52
CA SER A 165 5.25 18.59 1.98
C SER A 165 6.00 18.15 0.73
N LEU A 166 6.35 16.86 0.66
CA LEU A 166 7.06 16.25 -0.46
C LEU A 166 6.11 15.57 -1.43
N LEU A 167 5.06 14.93 -0.90
CA LEU A 167 4.09 14.16 -1.69
C LEU A 167 2.80 13.96 -0.91
N GLU A 168 1.63 13.99 -1.57
CA GLU A 168 0.32 13.88 -0.93
C GLU A 168 -0.65 12.98 -1.69
N TRP A 169 -1.37 12.14 -0.94
CA TRP A 169 -2.57 11.43 -1.39
C TRP A 169 -3.76 11.99 -0.61
N ASP A 170 -4.52 12.87 -1.25
CA ASP A 170 -5.49 13.75 -0.58
C ASP A 170 -6.82 13.10 -0.15
N GLY A 171 -7.12 11.87 -0.57
CA GLY A 171 -8.38 11.20 -0.25
C GLY A 171 -9.65 11.97 -0.68
N GLY A 172 -9.54 12.96 -1.57
CA GLY A 172 -10.62 13.88 -1.96
C GLY A 172 -10.78 15.12 -1.08
N GLY A 173 -9.89 15.33 -0.09
CA GLY A 173 -9.86 16.53 0.75
C GLY A 173 -8.63 17.41 0.48
N ARG A 174 -8.29 18.27 1.44
CA ARG A 174 -7.06 19.08 1.39
C ARG A 174 -6.26 18.89 2.66
N THR A 175 -4.98 18.53 2.52
CA THR A 175 -4.02 18.57 3.63
C THR A 175 -3.73 20.02 3.99
N VAL A 176 -3.79 20.35 5.28
CA VAL A 176 -3.42 21.67 5.80
C VAL A 176 -2.24 21.50 6.74
N ARG A 177 -1.15 22.23 6.49
CA ARG A 177 0.05 22.19 7.32
C ARG A 177 0.23 23.50 8.06
N THR A 178 0.56 23.39 9.33
CA THR A 178 1.17 24.46 10.12
C THR A 178 2.62 24.06 10.43
N PRO A 179 3.41 24.92 11.08
CA PRO A 179 4.76 24.55 11.50
C PRO A 179 4.80 23.38 12.49
N ASP A 180 3.76 23.21 13.31
CA ASP A 180 3.73 22.26 14.43
C ASP A 180 2.87 21.02 14.17
N GLU A 181 1.93 21.08 13.22
CA GLU A 181 0.98 20.01 12.97
C GLU A 181 0.56 19.92 11.50
N VAL A 182 -0.01 18.77 11.14
CA VAL A 182 -0.65 18.52 9.86
C VAL A 182 -2.07 18.02 10.07
N VAL A 183 -3.03 18.65 9.39
CA VAL A 183 -4.42 18.22 9.34
C VAL A 183 -4.63 17.43 8.06
N LEU A 184 -5.00 16.17 8.23
CA LEU A 184 -5.15 15.18 7.17
C LEU A 184 -6.62 14.88 6.90
N PRO A 185 -7.06 14.87 5.62
CA PRO A 185 -8.36 14.34 5.24
C PRO A 185 -8.53 12.85 5.62
N PRO A 186 -9.77 12.33 5.61
CA PRO A 186 -10.01 10.89 5.73
C PRO A 186 -9.15 10.06 4.78
N ARG A 187 -8.65 8.91 5.24
CA ARG A 187 -7.95 7.91 4.41
C ARG A 187 -6.83 8.50 3.52
N SER A 188 -6.14 9.53 4.00
CA SER A 188 -5.12 10.28 3.27
C SER A 188 -3.70 9.94 3.71
N VAL A 189 -2.73 10.33 2.88
CA VAL A 189 -1.30 10.16 3.15
C VAL A 189 -0.58 11.47 2.85
N VAL A 190 0.36 11.86 3.69
CA VAL A 190 1.33 12.91 3.38
C VAL A 190 2.74 12.42 3.66
N VAL A 191 3.66 12.74 2.76
CA VAL A 191 5.10 12.55 2.97
C VAL A 191 5.71 13.92 3.21
N LEU A 192 6.31 14.08 4.38
CA LEU A 192 6.83 15.35 4.89
C LEU A 192 8.35 15.31 4.92
N SER A 193 8.97 16.44 4.59
CA SER A 193 10.33 16.73 5.02
C SER A 193 10.28 17.28 6.44
N THR A 194 11.07 16.72 7.35
CA THR A 194 11.12 17.12 8.77
C THR A 194 12.50 17.61 9.14
N ALA A 195 12.57 18.64 9.98
CA ALA A 195 13.85 19.14 10.47
C ALA A 195 14.58 18.04 11.27
N SER A 196 15.91 18.05 11.18
CA SER A 196 16.81 17.14 11.89
C SER A 196 16.58 17.18 13.39
#